data_AF-A0A0Q7X6U8-F1
#
_entry.id   AF-A0A0Q7X6U8-F1
#
_cell.length_a   1.000
_cell.length_b   1.000
_cell.length_c   1.000
_cell.angle_alpha   90.00
_cell.angle_beta   90.00
_cell.angle_gamma   90.00
#
_symmetry.space_group_name_H-M   'P 1'
#
loop_
_entity.id
_entity.type
_entity.pdbx_description
1 polymer ?
#
loop_
_entity_poly.entity_id
_entity_poly.type
_entity_poly.pdbx_seq_one_letter_code
_entity_poly.pdbx_strand_id
1 'polypeptide(L)'
;MKRITTAVAIALSTLALSASAMTPIKDAELSAVTGQDGVSIGANLNVKVESFVYTDTDALDANGLGGGSVSFNGIKVNGLIAATIDILSKNSFLQAAGAAGVTNPGTFYNPATGGDVVQIAIPADVQVAAGKLLNISVDAIKMGGSNASYGSMAMNQLDLRGTQVWIWAH
;
A
#
# COMPACT_ATOMS: atom_id res chain seq x y z
N MET A 1 -67.03 36.45 3.10
CA MET A 1 -65.58 36.72 2.99
C MET A 1 -64.69 35.91 3.96
N LYS A 2 -65.20 34.97 4.76
CA LYS A 2 -64.42 34.23 5.79
C LYS A 2 -63.90 32.84 5.38
N ARG A 3 -64.24 32.34 4.18
CA ARG A 3 -63.93 30.96 3.75
C ARG A 3 -62.74 30.85 2.76
N ILE A 4 -62.36 31.94 2.13
CA ILE A 4 -61.31 31.95 1.08
C ILE A 4 -59.92 32.12 1.71
N THR A 5 -59.79 32.90 2.79
CA THR A 5 -58.53 33.10 3.52
C THR A 5 -58.05 31.86 4.28
N THR A 6 -58.97 31.01 4.76
CA THR A 6 -58.61 29.76 5.45
C THR A 6 -58.12 28.69 4.47
N ALA A 7 -58.65 28.64 3.24
CA ALA A 7 -58.26 27.65 2.24
C ALA A 7 -56.83 27.90 1.68
N VAL A 8 -56.44 29.17 1.51
CA VAL A 8 -55.09 29.52 1.05
C VAL A 8 -54.03 29.28 2.14
N ALA A 9 -54.37 29.50 3.42
CA ALA A 9 -53.48 29.23 4.54
C ALA A 9 -53.21 27.72 4.75
N ILE A 10 -54.18 26.86 4.42
CA ILE A 10 -54.02 25.39 4.47
C ILE A 10 -53.24 24.88 3.25
N ALA A 11 -53.44 25.48 2.08
CA ALA A 11 -52.69 25.08 0.89
C ALA A 11 -51.19 25.44 0.99
N LEU A 12 -50.84 26.60 1.57
CA LEU A 12 -49.45 27.02 1.75
C LEU A 12 -48.70 26.27 2.87
N SER A 13 -49.41 25.77 3.88
CA SER A 13 -48.80 24.98 4.98
C SER A 13 -48.43 23.56 4.57
N THR A 14 -49.04 23.02 3.50
CA THR A 14 -48.71 21.68 2.97
C THR A 14 -47.46 21.63 2.08
N LEU A 15 -46.92 22.79 1.68
CA LEU A 15 -45.76 22.89 0.77
C LEU A 15 -44.43 23.18 1.49
N ALA A 16 -44.44 23.41 2.81
CA ALA A 16 -43.29 23.95 3.54
C ALA A 16 -42.58 22.94 4.46
N LEU A 17 -42.69 21.63 4.21
CA LEU A 17 -42.00 20.61 5.00
C LEU A 17 -41.40 19.51 4.13
N SER A 18 -40.74 19.88 3.02
CA SER A 18 -39.68 19.06 2.44
C SER A 18 -38.41 19.21 3.28
N ALA A 19 -38.51 18.93 4.58
CA ALA A 19 -37.33 18.53 5.32
C ALA A 19 -37.06 17.10 4.86
N SER A 20 -36.17 16.91 3.89
CA SER A 20 -35.51 15.62 3.71
C SER A 20 -34.71 15.37 4.98
N ALA A 21 -35.40 14.88 6.01
CA ALA A 21 -34.78 14.46 7.24
C ALA A 21 -33.78 13.38 6.84
N MET A 22 -32.50 13.61 7.12
CA MET A 22 -31.53 12.53 7.16
C MET A 22 -32.11 11.49 8.11
N THR A 23 -32.65 10.39 7.58
CA THR A 23 -33.06 9.27 8.42
C THR A 23 -31.81 8.79 9.14
N PRO A 24 -31.77 8.82 10.48
CA PRO A 24 -30.61 8.32 11.20
C PRO A 24 -30.48 6.84 10.88
N ILE A 25 -29.42 6.49 10.15
CA ILE A 25 -29.09 5.09 9.88
C ILE A 25 -28.85 4.42 11.22
N LYS A 26 -29.56 3.32 11.47
CA LYS A 26 -29.35 2.52 12.68
C LYS A 26 -27.97 1.87 12.60
N ASP A 27 -27.26 1.75 13.71
CA ASP A 27 -25.93 1.13 13.77
C ASP A 27 -25.91 -0.29 13.13
N ALA A 28 -27.00 -1.05 13.30
CA ALA A 28 -27.20 -2.35 12.64
C ALA A 28 -27.30 -2.28 11.11
N GLU A 29 -27.80 -1.18 10.55
CA GLU A 29 -27.84 -0.92 9.11
C GLU A 29 -26.49 -0.39 8.60
N LEU A 30 -25.73 0.33 9.43
CA LEU A 30 -24.32 0.70 9.17
C LEU A 30 -23.39 -0.53 9.16
N SER A 31 -23.65 -1.53 10.01
CA SER A 31 -22.95 -2.83 9.95
C SER A 31 -23.29 -3.63 8.69
N ALA A 32 -24.44 -3.36 8.06
CA ALA A 32 -24.82 -3.95 6.78
C ALA A 32 -24.25 -3.18 5.58
N VAL A 33 -23.78 -1.94 5.79
CA VAL A 33 -22.82 -1.26 4.89
C VAL A 33 -21.46 -1.93 5.07
N THR A 34 -21.41 -3.21 4.70
CA THR A 34 -20.16 -3.86 4.35
C THR A 34 -19.62 -3.09 3.16
N GLY A 35 -18.36 -2.64 3.21
CA GLY A 35 -17.66 -2.18 2.02
C GLY A 35 -17.57 -3.35 1.05
N GLN A 36 -18.64 -3.60 0.29
CA GLN A 36 -18.84 -4.79 -0.54
C GLN A 36 -17.89 -4.87 -1.74
N ASP A 37 -16.90 -4.01 -1.81
CA ASP A 37 -15.85 -4.13 -2.79
C ASP A 37 -14.53 -3.91 -2.06
N GLY A 38 -13.88 -5.03 -1.73
CA GLY A 38 -12.53 -5.01 -1.19
C GLY A 38 -11.65 -4.11 -2.08
N VAL A 39 -10.87 -3.24 -1.44
CA VAL A 39 -10.02 -2.29 -2.16
C VAL A 39 -8.96 -3.07 -2.93
N SER A 40 -9.23 -3.31 -4.22
CA SER A 40 -8.30 -3.98 -5.12
C SER A 40 -7.31 -2.96 -5.65
N ILE A 41 -6.03 -3.09 -5.27
CA ILE A 41 -4.98 -2.20 -5.74
C ILE A 41 -4.22 -2.90 -6.87
N GLY A 42 -4.55 -2.52 -8.11
CA GLY A 42 -3.70 -2.78 -9.27
C GLY A 42 -2.70 -1.65 -9.43
N ALA A 43 -1.41 -1.91 -9.18
CA ALA A 43 -0.35 -0.92 -9.34
C ALA A 43 0.51 -1.23 -10.58
N ASN A 44 0.61 -0.27 -11.50
CA ASN A 44 1.62 -0.29 -12.58
C ASN A 44 2.74 0.71 -12.24
N LEU A 45 3.77 0.23 -11.55
CA LEU A 45 4.88 1.03 -11.07
C LEU A 45 5.94 1.14 -12.16
N ASN A 46 6.14 2.35 -12.67
CA ASN A 46 7.18 2.69 -13.64
C ASN A 46 8.19 3.61 -12.98
N VAL A 47 9.11 3.04 -12.21
CA VAL A 47 10.15 3.81 -11.52
C VAL A 47 11.45 3.69 -12.30
N LYS A 48 11.89 4.84 -12.84
CA LYS A 48 13.18 5.00 -13.51
C LYS A 48 14.05 5.91 -12.66
N VAL A 49 15.25 5.45 -12.34
CA VAL A 49 16.28 6.27 -11.72
C VAL A 49 17.47 6.31 -12.68
N GLU A 50 17.81 7.51 -13.16
CA GLU A 50 18.89 7.68 -14.13
C GLU A 50 20.24 7.23 -13.55
N SER A 51 20.55 7.69 -12.33
CA SER A 51 21.76 7.27 -11.62
C SER A 51 21.62 7.38 -10.11
N PHE A 52 22.22 6.44 -9.40
CA PHE A 52 22.61 6.60 -8.00
C PHE A 52 24.13 6.75 -7.95
N VAL A 53 24.62 7.81 -7.29
CA VAL A 53 26.06 8.12 -7.23
C VAL A 53 26.47 8.25 -5.78
N TYR A 54 27.42 7.42 -5.37
CA TYR A 54 28.19 7.63 -4.16
C TYR A 54 29.49 8.36 -4.53
N THR A 55 29.78 9.46 -3.86
CA THR A 55 31.02 10.23 -4.02
C THR A 55 31.68 10.38 -2.67
N ASP A 56 32.89 9.84 -2.55
CA ASP A 56 33.80 10.18 -1.47
C ASP A 56 34.40 11.56 -1.79
N THR A 57 34.17 12.52 -0.90
CA THR A 57 34.63 13.90 -1.03
C THR A 57 35.96 14.16 -0.32
N ASP A 58 36.53 13.16 0.36
CA ASP A 58 37.81 13.30 1.02
C ASP A 58 38.92 13.57 0.00
N ALA A 59 39.88 14.41 0.38
CA ALA A 59 41.04 14.69 -0.44
C ALA A 59 41.95 13.46 -0.47
N LEU A 60 42.53 13.17 -1.64
CA LEU A 60 43.53 12.12 -1.78
C LEU A 60 44.72 12.41 -0.86
N ASP A 61 45.01 11.51 0.05
CA ASP A 61 46.15 11.61 0.97
C ASP A 61 47.47 11.28 0.27
N ALA A 62 48.59 11.44 1.00
CA ALA A 62 49.93 11.18 0.46
C ALA A 62 50.18 9.70 0.10
N ASN A 63 49.32 8.78 0.55
CA ASN A 63 49.41 7.34 0.26
C ASN A 63 48.44 6.93 -0.87
N GLY A 64 47.72 7.88 -1.48
CA GLY A 64 46.74 7.60 -2.53
C GLY A 64 45.42 7.06 -2.01
N LEU A 65 45.11 7.26 -0.71
CA LEU A 65 43.84 6.90 -0.09
C LEU A 65 42.96 8.15 0.05
N GLY A 66 41.66 8.02 -0.20
CA GLY A 66 40.71 9.13 -0.11
C GLY A 66 40.20 9.59 -1.47
N GLY A 67 38.93 9.96 -1.51
CA GLY A 67 38.23 10.33 -2.72
C GLY A 67 37.82 9.12 -3.57
N GLY A 68 37.07 9.39 -4.64
CA GLY A 68 36.56 8.38 -5.56
C GLY A 68 35.04 8.39 -5.64
N SER A 69 34.49 7.67 -6.60
CA SER A 69 33.04 7.50 -6.69
C SER A 69 32.67 6.20 -7.33
N VAL A 70 31.47 5.73 -7.00
CA VAL A 70 30.82 4.61 -7.68
C VAL A 70 29.46 5.10 -8.14
N SER A 71 29.17 4.89 -9.42
CA SER A 71 27.87 5.22 -10.00
C SER A 71 27.16 3.96 -10.49
N PHE A 72 25.88 3.86 -10.17
CA PHE A 72 24.95 2.85 -10.65
C PHE A 72 24.05 3.54 -11.66
N ASN A 73 24.15 3.14 -12.92
CA ASN A 73 23.55 3.84 -14.04
C ASN A 73 22.42 3.01 -14.66
N GLY A 74 21.34 3.69 -15.07
CA GLY A 74 20.22 3.04 -15.74
C GLY A 74 19.47 2.09 -14.81
N ILE A 75 19.10 2.56 -13.62
CA ILE A 75 18.37 1.77 -12.64
C ILE A 75 16.91 1.70 -13.06
N LYS A 76 16.40 0.48 -13.21
CA LYS A 76 15.01 0.23 -13.62
C LYS A 76 14.35 -0.65 -12.57
N VAL A 77 13.17 -0.23 -12.12
CA VAL A 77 12.26 -1.05 -11.32
C VAL A 77 10.94 -1.10 -12.10
N ASN A 78 10.62 -2.30 -12.59
CA ASN A 78 9.45 -2.53 -13.42
C ASN A 78 8.76 -3.85 -13.05
N GLY A 79 7.51 -4.00 -13.46
CA GLY A 79 6.72 -5.20 -13.21
C GLY A 79 5.47 -4.90 -12.39
N LEU A 80 4.75 -5.96 -12.05
CA LEU A 80 3.47 -5.93 -11.37
C LEU A 80 3.61 -6.47 -9.95
N ILE A 81 2.94 -5.80 -9.02
CA ILE A 81 2.64 -6.33 -7.69
C ILE A 81 1.11 -6.42 -7.60
N ALA A 82 0.59 -7.64 -7.49
CA ALA A 82 -0.84 -7.89 -7.33
C ALA A 82 -1.16 -8.05 -5.84
N ALA A 83 -1.50 -6.95 -5.17
CA ALA A 83 -1.75 -6.92 -3.74
C ALA A 83 -3.24 -6.68 -3.42
N THR A 84 -3.69 -7.24 -2.31
CA THR A 84 -5.01 -7.01 -1.72
C THR A 84 -4.87 -6.27 -0.40
N ILE A 85 -5.81 -5.38 -0.11
CA ILE A 85 -5.96 -4.78 1.22
C ILE A 85 -7.29 -5.21 1.80
N ASP A 86 -7.25 -5.77 3.00
CA ASP A 86 -8.44 -6.26 3.69
C ASP A 86 -8.34 -6.05 5.20
N ILE A 87 -9.48 -6.08 5.88
CA ILE A 87 -9.56 -6.07 7.34
C ILE A 87 -9.75 -7.52 7.80
N LEU A 88 -8.78 -8.05 8.52
CA LEU A 88 -8.91 -9.33 9.20
C LEU A 88 -9.50 -9.13 10.59
N SER A 89 -10.49 -9.95 10.92
CA SER A 89 -10.92 -10.09 12.30
C SER A 89 -9.74 -10.50 13.18
N LYS A 90 -9.75 -10.14 14.47
CA LYS A 90 -8.74 -10.62 15.44
C LYS A 90 -8.44 -12.12 15.29
N ASN A 91 -9.49 -12.95 15.18
CA ASN A 91 -9.32 -14.40 15.10
C ASN A 91 -8.69 -14.84 13.76
N SER A 92 -9.07 -14.22 12.65
CA SER A 92 -8.46 -14.48 11.34
C SER A 92 -6.99 -14.06 11.32
N PHE A 93 -6.67 -12.90 11.93
CA PHE A 93 -5.31 -12.41 12.07
C PHE A 93 -4.43 -13.37 12.87
N LEU A 94 -4.87 -13.83 14.05
CA LEU A 94 -4.07 -14.75 14.88
C LEU A 94 -3.76 -16.07 14.16
N GLN A 95 -4.70 -16.57 13.36
CA GLN A 95 -4.48 -17.75 12.51
C GLN A 95 -3.47 -17.48 11.39
N ALA A 96 -3.64 -16.36 10.67
CA ALA A 96 -2.73 -15.97 9.59
C ALA A 96 -1.31 -15.72 10.10
N ALA A 97 -1.16 -14.98 11.21
CA ALA A 97 0.11 -14.70 11.86
C ALA A 97 0.79 -16.00 12.35
N GLY A 98 0.03 -16.91 12.95
CA GLY A 98 0.54 -18.23 13.35
C GLY A 98 1.02 -19.05 12.17
N ALA A 99 0.26 -19.08 11.06
CA ALA A 99 0.65 -19.77 9.83
C ALA A 99 1.90 -19.16 9.17
N ALA A 100 2.10 -17.85 9.32
CA ALA A 100 3.30 -17.14 8.88
C ALA A 100 4.50 -17.30 9.84
N GLY A 101 4.34 -18.02 10.96
CA GLY A 101 5.42 -18.29 11.91
C GLY A 101 5.63 -17.22 12.98
N VAL A 102 4.66 -16.32 13.21
CA VAL A 102 4.71 -15.34 14.31
C VAL A 102 4.44 -16.08 15.63
N THR A 103 5.48 -16.32 16.41
CA THR A 103 5.40 -17.16 17.63
C THR A 103 5.24 -16.39 18.94
N ASN A 104 5.36 -15.06 18.94
CA ASN A 104 5.33 -14.25 20.17
C ASN A 104 4.29 -13.12 20.13
N PRO A 105 2.98 -13.44 20.20
CA PRO A 105 1.93 -12.44 20.08
C PRO A 105 1.96 -11.43 21.23
N GLY A 106 2.31 -11.81 22.47
CA GLY A 106 2.17 -10.92 23.64
C GLY A 106 2.90 -9.57 23.58
N THR A 107 4.03 -9.47 22.86
CA THR A 107 4.75 -8.19 22.64
C THR A 107 4.44 -7.55 21.29
N PHE A 108 3.95 -8.33 20.33
CA PHE A 108 3.67 -7.89 18.97
C PHE A 108 2.23 -7.38 18.84
N TYR A 109 1.27 -8.19 19.26
CA TYR A 109 -0.16 -7.94 19.21
C TYR A 109 -0.83 -8.51 20.47
N ASN A 110 -1.43 -7.66 21.30
CA ASN A 110 -2.11 -8.13 22.51
C ASN A 110 -3.41 -8.88 22.15
N PRO A 111 -3.49 -10.21 22.28
CA PRO A 111 -4.71 -10.94 21.88
C PRO A 111 -5.90 -10.67 22.81
N ALA A 112 -5.64 -10.22 24.05
CA ALA A 112 -6.68 -9.94 25.03
C ALA A 112 -7.43 -8.65 24.71
N THR A 113 -6.70 -7.59 24.32
CA THR A 113 -7.28 -6.25 24.09
C THR A 113 -7.28 -5.82 22.63
N GLY A 114 -6.57 -6.53 21.76
CA GLY A 114 -6.47 -6.23 20.33
C GLY A 114 -7.80 -6.41 19.60
N GLY A 115 -7.98 -5.58 18.57
CA GLY A 115 -9.13 -5.58 17.66
C GLY A 115 -8.76 -6.07 16.27
N ASP A 116 -9.54 -5.67 15.28
CA ASP A 116 -9.31 -6.06 13.89
C ASP A 116 -8.05 -5.40 13.32
N VAL A 117 -7.47 -6.06 12.32
CA VAL A 117 -6.15 -5.72 11.77
C VAL A 117 -6.28 -5.48 10.27
N VAL A 118 -5.68 -4.40 9.78
CA VAL A 118 -5.58 -4.19 8.33
C VAL A 118 -4.44 -5.05 7.81
N GLN A 119 -4.72 -5.90 6.84
CA GLN A 119 -3.73 -6.71 6.13
C GLN A 119 -3.51 -6.17 4.72
N ILE A 120 -2.25 -6.06 4.34
CA ILE A 120 -1.82 -5.95 2.94
C ILE A 120 -1.15 -7.27 2.59
N ALA A 121 -1.67 -7.98 1.60
CA ALA A 121 -1.13 -9.27 1.18
C ALA A 121 -0.89 -9.33 -0.32
N ILE A 122 0.13 -10.09 -0.72
CA ILE A 122 0.31 -10.54 -2.10
C ILE A 122 -0.09 -12.02 -2.10
N PRO A 123 -1.32 -12.38 -2.51
CA PRO A 123 -1.81 -13.76 -2.38
C PRO A 123 -0.90 -14.76 -3.10
N ALA A 124 -0.69 -15.93 -2.49
CA ALA A 124 0.20 -16.97 -3.05
C ALA A 124 -0.32 -17.54 -4.39
N ASP A 125 -1.64 -17.55 -4.53
CA ASP A 125 -2.39 -18.11 -5.64
C ASP A 125 -2.68 -17.10 -6.76
N VAL A 126 -2.33 -15.82 -6.57
CA VAL A 126 -2.51 -14.81 -7.61
C VAL A 126 -1.67 -15.16 -8.83
N GLN A 127 -2.33 -15.19 -9.99
CA GLN A 127 -1.69 -15.52 -11.26
C GLN A 127 -1.12 -14.26 -11.90
N VAL A 128 0.20 -14.21 -12.03
CA VAL A 128 0.91 -13.16 -12.76
C VAL A 128 1.58 -13.80 -13.97
N ALA A 129 1.40 -13.20 -15.15
CA ALA A 129 2.01 -13.72 -16.37
C ALA A 129 3.55 -13.74 -16.26
N ALA A 130 4.18 -14.73 -16.91
CA ALA A 130 5.65 -14.85 -16.94
C ALA A 130 6.30 -13.55 -17.45
N GLY A 131 7.39 -13.13 -16.81
CA GLY A 131 8.07 -11.87 -17.10
C GLY A 131 7.33 -10.60 -16.67
N LYS A 132 6.19 -10.71 -15.97
CA LYS A 132 5.47 -9.56 -15.40
C LYS A 132 5.66 -9.39 -13.90
N LEU A 133 6.32 -10.32 -13.23
CA LEU A 133 6.78 -10.13 -11.85
C LEU A 133 7.79 -8.97 -11.77
N LEU A 134 8.04 -8.50 -10.55
CA LEU A 134 8.95 -7.39 -10.30
C LEU A 134 10.37 -7.73 -10.80
N ASN A 135 10.98 -6.79 -11.52
CA ASN A 135 12.38 -6.86 -11.95
C ASN A 135 13.10 -5.59 -11.52
N ILE A 136 14.34 -5.77 -11.08
CA ILE A 136 15.24 -4.68 -10.72
C ILE A 136 16.54 -4.89 -11.50
N SER A 137 16.98 -3.87 -12.24
CA SER A 137 18.23 -3.95 -13.00
C SER A 137 19.05 -2.68 -12.89
N VAL A 138 20.37 -2.84 -12.98
CA VAL A 138 21.35 -1.77 -13.15
C VAL A 138 22.13 -2.06 -14.42
N ASP A 139 22.07 -1.15 -15.38
CA ASP A 139 22.70 -1.34 -16.68
C ASP A 139 24.23 -1.33 -16.58
N ALA A 140 24.81 -0.45 -15.73
CA ALA A 140 26.25 -0.40 -15.51
C ALA A 140 26.65 0.18 -14.15
N ILE A 141 27.63 -0.45 -13.51
CA ILE A 141 28.30 0.03 -12.31
C ILE A 141 29.69 0.52 -12.70
N LYS A 142 29.99 1.80 -12.47
CA LYS A 142 31.23 2.46 -12.93
C LYS A 142 31.99 3.10 -11.78
N MET A 143 33.32 3.04 -11.87
CA MET A 143 34.22 3.82 -11.03
C MET A 143 34.32 5.24 -11.57
N GLY A 144 34.13 6.25 -10.72
CA GLY A 144 34.31 7.64 -11.13
C GLY A 144 35.77 7.99 -11.34
N GLY A 145 36.01 8.89 -12.31
CA GLY A 145 37.37 9.22 -12.75
C GLY A 145 38.08 8.11 -13.53
N SER A 146 37.38 7.02 -13.88
CA SER A 146 37.93 5.87 -14.60
C SER A 146 36.96 5.34 -15.65
N ASN A 147 37.48 4.66 -16.66
CA ASN A 147 36.68 3.90 -17.63
C ASN A 147 36.41 2.46 -17.15
N ALA A 148 36.91 2.07 -15.98
CA ALA A 148 36.72 0.74 -15.39
C ALA A 148 35.28 0.56 -14.86
N SER A 149 34.75 -0.65 -15.02
CA SER A 149 33.39 -1.01 -14.61
C SER A 149 33.39 -2.34 -13.85
N TYR A 150 32.46 -2.45 -12.88
CA TYR A 150 32.13 -3.71 -12.22
C TYR A 150 31.08 -4.53 -12.97
N GLY A 151 30.68 -4.09 -14.18
CA GLY A 151 29.65 -4.74 -14.99
C GLY A 151 28.23 -4.29 -14.64
N SER A 152 27.27 -5.18 -14.82
CA SER A 152 25.84 -4.97 -14.64
C SER A 152 25.26 -5.94 -13.62
N MET A 153 24.12 -5.60 -13.00
CA MET A 153 23.38 -6.54 -12.15
C MET A 153 21.89 -6.55 -12.50
N ALA A 154 21.25 -7.71 -12.33
CA ALA A 154 19.82 -7.86 -12.51
C ALA A 154 19.25 -8.86 -11.49
N MET A 155 18.13 -8.49 -10.88
CA MET A 155 17.25 -9.35 -10.09
C MET A 155 15.95 -9.51 -10.89
N ASN A 156 15.80 -10.67 -11.51
CA ASN A 156 14.70 -10.93 -12.44
C ASN A 156 13.63 -11.79 -11.78
N GLN A 157 12.37 -11.48 -12.05
CA GLN A 157 11.20 -12.18 -11.57
C GLN A 157 11.22 -12.38 -10.05
N LEU A 158 11.47 -11.28 -9.32
CA LEU A 158 11.33 -11.27 -7.88
C LEU A 158 9.87 -11.57 -7.51
N ASP A 159 9.64 -12.79 -7.05
CA ASP A 159 8.33 -13.27 -6.63
C ASP A 159 8.10 -12.92 -5.17
N LEU A 160 7.15 -12.02 -4.93
CA LEU A 160 6.76 -11.57 -3.60
C LEU A 160 5.44 -12.20 -3.14
N ARG A 161 4.88 -13.15 -3.90
CA ARG A 161 3.65 -13.86 -3.53
C ARG A 161 3.84 -14.63 -2.23
N GLY A 162 2.82 -14.61 -1.39
CA GLY A 162 2.86 -15.08 0.00
C GLY A 162 3.30 -14.03 1.02
N THR A 163 3.74 -12.84 0.58
CA THR A 163 4.06 -11.74 1.51
C THR A 163 2.79 -11.20 2.16
N GLN A 164 2.86 -10.99 3.48
CA GLN A 164 1.78 -10.42 4.29
C GLN A 164 2.35 -9.33 5.19
N VAL A 165 1.61 -8.23 5.31
CA VAL A 165 1.89 -7.10 6.18
C VAL A 165 0.62 -6.79 6.97
N TRP A 166 0.78 -6.49 8.26
CA TRP A 166 -0.33 -6.21 9.16
C TRP A 166 -0.15 -4.86 9.84
N ILE A 167 -1.26 -4.15 10.06
CA ILE A 167 -1.30 -2.86 10.73
C ILE A 167 -2.43 -2.89 11.76
N TRP A 168 -2.11 -2.57 13.01
CA TRP A 168 -3.07 -2.52 14.13
C TRP A 168 -2.73 -1.37 15.09
N ALA A 169 -3.69 -1.00 15.92
CA ALA A 169 -3.49 -0.02 16.99
C ALA A 169 -2.88 -0.68 18.23
N HIS A 170 -2.02 0.04 18.94
CA HIS A 170 -1.41 -0.38 20.22
C HIS A 170 -2.27 0.02 21.41
#